data_AF-A0A967H8Y8-F1
#
_entry.id   AF-A0A967H8Y8-F1
#
_cell.length_a   1.000
_cell.length_b   1.000
_cell.length_c   1.000
_cell.angle_alpha   90.00
_cell.angle_beta   90.00
_cell.angle_gamma   90.00
#
_symmetry.space_group_name_H-M   'P 1'
#
loop_
_entity.id
_entity.type
_entity.pdbx_description
1 polymer ?
#
loop_
_entity_poly.entity_id
_entity_poly.type
_entity_poly.pdbx_seq_one_letter_code
_entity_poly.pdbx_strand_id
1 'polypeptide(L)'
;VSEIFYGMAQKGFSLQDILREINKKLKRILPVGVFCCASMVDLSFRKHSAEVWVGGIPDVLVYRKKTRELENLKSSHLPLGVVDSDRFNT
;
A
#
# COMPACT_ATOMS: atom_id res chain seq x y z
N VAL A 1 5.07 -12.25 0.31
CA VAL A 1 4.89 -10.79 0.36
C VAL A 1 6.07 -10.13 1.05
N SER A 2 6.43 -10.56 2.27
CA SER A 2 7.53 -9.98 3.07
C SER A 2 8.88 -9.90 2.34
N GLU A 3 9.27 -10.95 1.62
CA GLU A 3 10.54 -10.96 0.85
C GLU A 3 10.59 -9.86 -0.23
N ILE A 4 9.49 -9.66 -0.97
CA ILE A 4 9.37 -8.61 -1.99
C ILE A 4 9.46 -7.23 -1.32
N PHE A 5 8.69 -7.03 -0.25
CA PHE A 5 8.67 -5.76 0.49
C PHE A 5 10.07 -5.41 1.01
N TYR A 6 10.70 -6.27 1.81
CA TYR A 6 12.01 -5.98 2.39
C TYR A 6 13.09 -5.87 1.32
N GLY A 7 13.09 -6.77 0.33
CA GLY A 7 14.08 -6.78 -0.73
C GLY A 7 14.04 -5.55 -1.63
N MET A 8 12.85 -5.02 -1.93
CA MET A 8 12.68 -3.83 -2.76
C MET A 8 12.78 -2.52 -1.96
N ALA A 9 12.21 -2.47 -0.75
CA ALA A 9 12.34 -1.31 0.12
C ALA A 9 13.80 -1.03 0.47
N GLN A 10 14.59 -2.07 0.77
CA GLN A 10 16.03 -1.93 1.04
C GLN A 10 16.81 -1.39 -0.16
N LYS A 11 16.36 -1.70 -1.39
CA LYS A 11 16.96 -1.21 -2.63
C LYS A 11 16.45 0.18 -3.04
N GLY A 12 15.52 0.76 -2.28
CA GLY A 12 14.99 2.11 -2.52
C GLY A 12 14.01 2.20 -3.69
N PHE A 13 13.32 1.11 -4.02
CA PHE A 13 12.21 1.16 -4.99
C PHE A 13 11.05 2.00 -4.45
N SER A 14 10.28 2.57 -5.37
CA SER A 14 9.10 3.38 -5.03
C SER A 14 8.00 2.53 -4.39
N LEU A 15 7.14 3.20 -3.62
CA LEU A 15 5.93 2.60 -3.04
C LEU A 15 5.07 1.91 -4.13
N GLN A 16 4.91 2.56 -5.28
CA GLN A 16 4.14 2.05 -6.41
C GLN A 16 4.74 0.76 -6.99
N ASP A 17 6.07 0.72 -7.19
CA ASP A 17 6.76 -0.46 -7.73
C ASP A 17 6.63 -1.66 -6.79
N ILE A 18 6.79 -1.43 -5.49
CA ILE A 18 6.65 -2.46 -4.46
C ILE A 18 5.21 -3.01 -4.47
N LEU A 19 4.20 -2.15 -4.49
CA LEU A 19 2.80 -2.58 -4.54
C LEU A 19 2.48 -3.37 -5.81
N ARG A 20 3.01 -2.97 -6.97
CA ARG A 20 2.79 -3.68 -8.24
C ARG A 20 3.38 -5.09 -8.20
N GLU A 21 4.59 -5.26 -7.68
CA GLU A 21 5.21 -6.57 -7.57
C GLU A 21 4.52 -7.45 -6.53
N ILE A 22 4.08 -6.87 -5.40
CA ILE A 22 3.26 -7.58 -4.41
C ILE A 22 1.93 -8.01 -5.03
N ASN A 23 1.22 -7.11 -5.72
CA ASN A 23 -0.06 -7.41 -6.38
C ASN A 23 0.10 -8.53 -7.40
N LYS A 24 1.12 -8.47 -8.26
CA LYS A 24 1.43 -9.49 -9.26
C LYS A 24 1.71 -10.85 -8.60
N LYS A 25 2.51 -10.88 -7.52
CA LYS A 25 2.77 -12.12 -6.78
C LYS A 25 1.48 -12.68 -6.18
N LEU A 26 0.67 -11.84 -5.53
CA LEU A 26 -0.58 -12.24 -4.89
C LEU A 26 -1.61 -12.74 -5.90
N LYS A 27 -1.81 -12.04 -7.01
CA LYS A 27 -2.70 -12.45 -8.10
C LYS A 27 -2.40 -13.86 -8.62
N ARG A 28 -1.12 -14.25 -8.63
CA ARG A 28 -0.66 -15.58 -9.06
C ARG A 28 -0.85 -16.68 -8.01
N ILE A 29 -0.68 -16.36 -6.72
CA ILE A 29 -0.63 -17.39 -5.65
C ILE A 29 -1.93 -17.52 -4.86
N LEU A 30 -2.76 -16.48 -4.84
CA LEU A 30 -4.01 -16.52 -4.10
C LEU A 30 -5.03 -17.38 -4.87
N PRO A 31 -5.79 -18.24 -4.17
CA PRO A 31 -6.91 -18.96 -4.77
C PRO A 31 -7.98 -17.99 -5.31
N VAL A 32 -8.82 -18.50 -6.21
CA VAL A 32 -9.99 -17.76 -6.69
C VAL A 32 -10.87 -17.37 -5.50
N GLY A 33 -11.28 -16.11 -5.44
CA GLY A 33 -12.10 -15.55 -4.37
C GLY A 33 -11.30 -15.08 -3.14
N VAL A 34 -9.97 -15.23 -3.13
CA VAL A 34 -9.11 -14.75 -2.04
C VAL A 34 -8.34 -13.50 -2.49
N PHE A 35 -8.29 -12.49 -1.62
CA PHE A 35 -7.58 -11.23 -1.84
C PHE A 35 -6.90 -10.75 -0.55
N CYS A 36 -6.02 -9.76 -0.66
CA CYS A 36 -5.28 -9.22 0.47
C CYS A 36 -5.56 -7.73 0.64
N CYS A 37 -6.23 -7.38 1.73
CA CYS A 37 -6.41 -6.00 2.14
C CYS A 37 -5.16 -5.49 2.85
N ALA A 38 -4.72 -4.27 2.53
CA ALA A 38 -3.51 -3.70 3.11
C ALA A 38 -3.53 -2.17 3.08
N SER A 39 -2.68 -1.58 3.92
CA SER A 39 -2.20 -0.21 3.78
C SER A 39 -0.68 -0.22 3.73
N MET A 40 -0.10 0.61 2.89
CA MET A 40 1.35 0.82 2.84
C MET A 40 1.67 2.31 2.98
N VAL A 41 2.75 2.61 3.70
CA VAL A 41 3.19 3.97 3.98
C VAL A 41 4.67 4.09 3.65
N ASP A 42 5.02 5.06 2.82
CA ASP A 42 6.41 5.50 2.60
C ASP A 42 6.63 6.85 3.30
N LEU A 43 7.64 6.93 4.16
CA LEU A 43 7.96 8.12 4.96
C LEU A 43 9.28 8.71 4.51
N SER A 44 9.24 9.90 3.92
CA SER A 44 10.42 10.67 3.59
C SER A 44 10.70 11.74 4.65
N PHE A 45 11.67 11.46 5.52
CA PHE A 45 12.14 12.45 6.49
C PHE A 45 12.84 13.65 5.84
N ARG A 46 13.49 13.43 4.67
CA ARG A 46 14.15 14.51 3.92
C ARG A 46 13.15 15.47 3.28
N LYS A 47 12.06 14.93 2.73
CA LYS A 47 10.99 15.73 2.08
C LYS A 47 9.90 16.17 3.06
N HIS A 48 9.94 15.72 4.31
CA HIS A 48 8.87 15.86 5.30
C HIS A 48 7.50 15.42 4.76
N SER A 49 7.47 14.32 4.00
CA SER A 49 6.27 13.81 3.34
C SER A 49 6.00 12.36 3.70
N ALA A 50 4.72 12.00 3.68
CA ALA A 50 4.26 10.62 3.78
C ALA A 50 3.41 10.31 2.55
N GLU A 51 3.75 9.23 1.85
CA GLU A 51 2.91 8.67 0.79
C GLU A 51 2.17 7.47 1.37
N VAL A 52 0.86 7.42 1.18
CA VAL A 52 0.00 6.40 1.79
C VAL A 52 -0.88 5.77 0.72
N TRP A 53 -0.84 4.45 0.64
CA TRP A 53 -1.75 3.64 -0.15
C TRP A 53 -2.63 2.81 0.78
N VAL A 54 -3.94 2.79 0.50
CA VAL A 54 -4.92 2.07 1.33
C VAL A 54 -5.88 1.32 0.42
N GLY A 55 -5.91 -0.01 0.53
CA GLY A 55 -6.78 -0.85 -0.28
C GLY A 55 -7.46 -1.99 0.49
N GLY A 56 -8.80 -1.99 0.47
CA GLY A 56 -9.61 -3.05 1.05
C GLY A 56 -9.74 -3.05 2.57
N ILE A 57 -9.24 -2.03 3.26
CA ILE A 57 -9.35 -1.87 4.72
C ILE A 57 -10.21 -0.65 5.07
N PRO A 58 -10.62 -0.46 6.34
CA PRO A 58 -11.22 0.80 6.79
C PRO A 58 -10.25 1.99 6.66
N ASP A 59 -10.78 3.20 6.81
CA ASP A 59 -10.00 4.44 6.75
C ASP A 59 -8.82 4.42 7.74
N VAL A 60 -7.67 4.90 7.27
CA VAL A 60 -6.46 5.07 8.09
C VAL A 60 -6.50 6.45 8.73
N LEU A 61 -6.26 6.53 10.04
CA LEU A 61 -6.26 7.78 10.78
C LEU A 61 -4.84 8.35 10.93
N VAL A 62 -4.68 9.64 10.61
CA VAL A 62 -3.47 10.41 10.90
C VAL A 62 -3.75 11.34 12.06
N TYR A 63 -3.05 11.13 13.17
CA TYR A 63 -3.14 12.02 14.33
C TYR A 63 -2.11 13.15 14.26
N ARG A 64 -2.58 14.40 14.17
CA ARG A 64 -1.73 15.58 14.10
C ARG A 64 -1.47 16.14 15.50
N LYS A 65 -0.32 15.78 16.10
CA LYS A 65 0.04 16.19 17.49
C LYS A 65 -0.08 17.70 17.77
N LYS A 66 0.21 18.56 16.78
CA LYS A 66 0.17 20.03 16.96
C LYS A 66 -1.26 20.57 17.10
N THR A 67 -2.19 20.09 16.26
CA THR A 67 -3.58 20.56 16.24
C THR A 67 -4.50 19.68 17.09
N ARG A 68 -4.05 18.49 17.49
CA ARG A 68 -4.83 17.42 18.13
C ARG A 68 -5.98 16.90 17.27
N GLU A 69 -5.87 17.09 15.96
CA GLU A 69 -6.88 16.64 15.00
C GLU A 69 -6.58 15.23 14.51
N LEU A 70 -7.65 14.53 14.14
CA LEU A 70 -7.61 13.28 13.39
C LEU A 70 -7.99 13.57 11.94
N GLU A 71 -7.13 13.15 11.03
CA GLU A 71 -7.38 13.19 9.60
C GLU A 71 -7.65 11.78 9.08
N ASN A 72 -8.68 11.64 8.25
CA ASN A 72 -9.05 10.36 7.65
C ASN A 72 -8.43 10.22 6.26
N LEU A 73 -7.65 9.16 6.08
CA LEU A 73 -7.19 8.69 4.78
C LEU A 73 -8.11 7.57 4.32
N LYS A 74 -8.97 7.88 3.34
CA LYS A 74 -9.97 6.97 2.83
C LYS A 74 -9.32 5.75 2.15
N SER A 75 -9.91 4.58 2.34
CA SER A 75 -9.55 3.44 1.48
C SER A 75 -10.17 3.61 0.09
N SER A 76 -9.34 4.05 -0.86
CA SER A 76 -9.75 4.32 -2.23
C SER A 76 -9.31 3.26 -3.24
N HIS A 77 -8.46 2.32 -2.84
CA HIS A 77 -7.90 1.31 -3.74
C HIS A 77 -8.55 -0.06 -3.55
N LEU A 78 -8.54 -0.86 -4.62
CA LEU A 78 -8.94 -2.26 -4.53
C LEU A 78 -7.91 -3.07 -3.72
N PRO A 79 -8.34 -4.15 -3.04
CA PRO A 79 -7.43 -5.07 -2.40
C PRO A 79 -6.40 -5.66 -3.39
N LEU A 80 -5.24 -6.02 -2.87
CA LEU A 80 -4.19 -6.69 -3.63
C LEU A 80 -4.63 -8.10 -4.04
N GLY A 81 -4.22 -8.51 -5.24
CA GLY A 81 -4.54 -9.82 -5.83
C GLY A 81 -5.90 -9.88 -6.54
N VAL A 82 -6.66 -8.78 -6.56
CA VAL A 82 -7.97 -8.73 -7.24
C VAL A 82 -7.82 -8.51 -8.75
N VAL A 83 -7.10 -7.45 -9.13
CA VAL A 83 -6.93 -7.04 -10.54
C VAL A 83 -5.53 -7.34 -11.06
N ASP A 84 -5.42 -7.51 -12.37
CA ASP A 84 -4.15 -7.66 -13.07
C ASP A 84 -3.33 -6.36 -13.06
N SER A 85 -2.02 -6.47 -13.28
CA SER A 85 -1.07 -5.36 -13.13
C SER A 85 -1.37 -4.14 -14.00
N ASP A 86 -1.98 -4.33 -15.17
CA ASP A 86 -2.39 -3.28 -16.11
C ASP A 86 -3.59 -2.46 -15.61
N ARG A 87 -4.45 -3.05 -14.77
CA ARG A 87 -5.62 -2.40 -14.17
C ARG A 87 -5.38 -1.99 -12.71
N PHE A 88 -4.24 -2.32 -12.15
CA PHE A 88 -3.88 -2.00 -10.76
C PHE A 88 -3.37 -0.56 -10.67
N ASN A 89 -4.17 0.31 -10.04
CA ASN A 89 -3.79 1.69 -9.77
C ASN A 89 -3.16 1.82 -8.37
N THR A 90 -2.06 2.57 -8.31
CA THR A 90 -1.24 2.83 -7.11
C THR A 90 -1.17 4.30 -6.83
#